data_AF-A0A939X6R6-F1
#
_entry.id   AF-A0A939X6R6-F1
#
_cell.length_a   1.000
_cell.length_b   1.000
_cell.length_c   1.000
_cell.angle_alpha   90.00
_cell.angle_beta   90.00
_cell.angle_gamma   90.00
#
_symmetry.space_group_name_H-M   'P 1'
#
loop_
_entity.id
_entity.type
_entity.pdbx_description
1 polymer ?
#
loop_
_entity_poly.entity_id
_entity_poly.type
_entity_poly.pdbx_seq_one_letter_code
_entity_poly.pdbx_strand_id
1 'polypeptide(L)' 'PEQVQDFYPTPGTLSTCMFHTGLDPRDMQPVYVPRDPAEKAMQRALMQYFMPYYRETARKALIKAGREDLIFFLIT' A
#
# COMPACT_ATOMS: atom_id res chain seq x y z
N PRO A 1 10.04 -8.25 15.00
CA PRO A 1 9.54 -7.35 13.94
C PRO A 1 9.48 -8.11 12.62
N GLU A 2 8.27 -8.43 12.16
CA GLU A 2 8.09 -8.99 10.83
C GLU A 2 8.59 -7.94 9.83
N GLN A 3 9.62 -8.28 9.06
CA GLN A 3 10.23 -7.35 8.12
C GLN A 3 9.26 -7.15 6.96
N VAL A 4 8.48 -6.08 7.01
CA VAL A 4 7.89 -5.53 5.79
C VAL A 4 9.00 -4.74 5.11
N GLN A 5 9.54 -5.33 4.05
CA GLN A 5 10.43 -4.64 3.14
C GLN A 5 9.62 -3.52 2.49
N ASP A 6 9.96 -2.26 2.82
CA ASP A 6 9.46 -1.13 2.06
C ASP A 6 9.89 -1.34 0.60
N PHE A 7 8.94 -1.23 -0.33
CA PHE A 7 9.17 -1.56 -1.74
C PHE A 7 10.26 -0.64 -2.34
N TYR A 8 11.42 -1.22 -2.61
CA TYR A 8 12.47 -0.65 -3.45
C TYR A 8 12.57 -1.52 -4.70
N PRO A 9 12.16 -1.03 -5.88
CA PRO A 9 12.14 -1.87 -7.06
C PRO A 9 13.57 -2.22 -7.48
N THR A 10 13.82 -3.51 -7.69
CA THR A 10 15.15 -4.02 -8.09
C THR A 10 15.53 -3.45 -9.46
N PRO A 11 16.68 -2.76 -9.60
CA PRO A 11 17.09 -2.18 -10.88
C PRO A 11 17.01 -3.18 -12.04
N GLY A 12 16.51 -2.72 -13.19
CA GLY A 12 16.35 -3.56 -14.39
C GLY A 12 15.08 -4.41 -14.43
N THR A 13 14.20 -4.30 -13.44
CA THR A 13 12.90 -4.99 -13.45
C THR A 13 11.77 -4.14 -14.00
N LEU A 14 10.69 -4.80 -14.45
CA LEU A 14 9.45 -4.12 -14.86
C LEU A 14 8.90 -3.22 -13.74
N SER A 15 9.07 -3.61 -12.48
CA SER A 15 8.57 -2.87 -11.35
C SER A 15 9.36 -1.57 -11.11
N THR A 16 10.65 -1.52 -11.47
CA THR A 16 11.41 -0.26 -11.54
C THR A 16 10.87 0.66 -12.61
N CYS A 17 10.61 0.11 -13.82
CA CYS A 17 10.02 0.89 -14.90
C CYS A 17 8.67 1.50 -14.47
N MET A 18 7.74 0.66 -13.99
CA MET A 18 6.43 1.09 -13.49
C MET A 18 6.54 2.13 -12.37
N PHE A 19 7.46 1.93 -11.41
CA PHE A 19 7.66 2.86 -10.30
C PHE A 19 8.09 4.26 -10.75
N HIS A 20 8.97 4.34 -11.76
CA HIS A 20 9.46 5.62 -12.28
C HIS A 20 8.53 6.26 -13.30
N THR A 21 7.93 5.48 -14.21
CA THR A 21 7.09 6.01 -15.30
C THR A 21 5.63 6.17 -14.90
N GLY A 22 5.13 5.39 -13.94
CA GLY A 22 3.71 5.30 -13.62
C GLY A 22 2.89 4.61 -14.71
N LEU A 23 3.51 3.83 -15.59
CA LEU A 23 2.87 3.10 -16.68
C LEU A 23 3.23 1.61 -16.62
N ASP A 24 2.28 0.72 -16.95
CA ASP A 24 2.60 -0.67 -17.27
C ASP A 24 3.21 -0.69 -18.69
N PRO A 25 4.48 -1.12 -18.85
CA PRO A 25 5.14 -1.13 -20.16
C PRO A 25 4.56 -2.17 -21.14
N ARG A 26 3.64 -3.04 -20.71
CA ARG A 26 3.00 -4.06 -21.58
C ARG A 26 1.87 -3.48 -22.42
N ASP A 27 1.09 -2.57 -21.85
CA ASP A 27 -0.13 -2.01 -22.45
C ASP A 27 -0.20 -0.47 -22.40
N MET A 28 0.81 0.16 -21.81
CA MET A 28 0.94 1.60 -21.62
C MET A 28 -0.16 2.21 -20.74
N GLN A 29 -0.85 1.41 -19.94
CA GLN A 29 -1.87 1.92 -19.03
C GLN A 29 -1.25 2.54 -17.77
N PRO A 30 -1.84 3.61 -17.23
CA PRO A 30 -1.41 4.18 -15.96
C PRO A 30 -1.49 3.17 -14.82
N VAL A 31 -0.38 3.03 -14.10
CA VAL A 31 -0.29 2.23 -12.87
C VAL A 31 -0.15 3.20 -11.71
N TYR A 32 -1.00 3.01 -10.71
CA TYR A 32 -0.91 3.77 -9.47
C TYR A 32 0.35 3.38 -8.68
N VAL A 33 1.15 4.38 -8.32
CA VAL A 33 2.38 4.22 -7.54
C VAL A 33 2.36 5.20 -6.36
N PRO A 34 2.33 4.70 -5.11
CA PRO A 34 2.34 5.56 -3.93
C PRO A 34 3.71 6.21 -3.75
N ARG A 35 3.74 7.55 -3.76
CA ARG A 35 4.96 8.34 -3.52
C ARG A 35 4.98 8.98 -2.14
N ASP A 36 3.81 9.29 -1.61
CA ASP A 36 3.66 9.92 -0.30
C ASP A 36 3.96 8.94 0.84
N PRO A 37 4.79 9.32 1.84
CA PRO A 37 5.11 8.45 2.98
C PRO A 37 3.88 8.04 3.80
N ALA A 38 2.89 8.92 3.98
CA ALA A 38 1.69 8.58 4.75
C ALA A 38 0.83 7.56 4.00
N GLU A 39 0.78 7.65 2.68
CA GLU A 39 0.13 6.66 1.84
C GLU A 39 0.80 5.27 1.91
N LYS A 40 2.13 5.22 1.87
CA LYS A 40 2.88 3.98 2.08
C LYS A 40 2.62 3.39 3.47
N ALA A 41 2.58 4.22 4.50
CA ALA A 41 2.26 3.79 5.86
C ALA A 41 0.84 3.21 5.97
N MET A 42 -0.13 3.80 5.27
CA MET A 42 -1.50 3.27 5.18
C MET A 42 -1.56 1.91 4.49
N GLN A 43 -0.86 1.72 3.37
CA GLN A 43 -0.78 0.41 2.70
C GLN A 43 -0.13 -0.64 3.59
N ARG A 44 0.99 -0.28 4.25
CA ARG A 44 1.67 -1.14 5.22
C ARG A 44 0.76 -1.54 6.38
N ALA A 45 -0.06 -0.61 6.88
CA ALA A 45 -1.02 -0.86 7.94
C ALA A 45 -2.12 -1.82 7.51
N LEU A 46 -2.60 -1.71 6.26
CA LEU A 46 -3.58 -2.66 5.70
C LEU A 46 -3.02 -4.08 5.58
N MET A 47 -1.75 -4.24 5.20
CA MET A 47 -1.10 -5.56 5.13
C MET A 47 -0.92 -6.21 6.50
N GLN A 48 -0.76 -5.41 7.56
CA GLN A 48 -0.55 -5.86 8.94
C GLN A 48 -1.74 -5.49 9.84
N TYR A 49 -2.97 -5.53 9.31
CA TYR A 49 -4.18 -5.06 9.99
C TYR A 49 -4.45 -5.76 11.34
N PHE A 50 -3.97 -6.99 11.49
CA PHE A 50 -4.08 -7.79 12.72
C PHE A 50 -3.19 -7.29 13.85
N MET A 51 -2.17 -6.47 13.56
CA MET A 51 -1.32 -5.90 14.61
C MET A 51 -2.01 -4.70 15.27
N PRO A 52 -2.16 -4.67 16.61
CA PRO A 52 -2.87 -3.60 17.31
C PRO A 52 -2.33 -2.20 17.02
N TYR A 53 -1.01 -2.08 16.85
CA TYR A 53 -0.31 -0.83 16.54
C TYR A 53 -0.80 -0.16 15.24
N TYR A 54 -1.20 -0.95 14.24
CA TYR A 54 -1.60 -0.42 12.93
C TYR A 54 -3.10 -0.16 12.80
N ARG A 55 -3.93 -0.51 13.78
CA ARG A 55 -5.40 -0.43 13.69
C ARG A 55 -5.92 0.94 13.28
N GLU A 56 -5.44 2.00 13.91
CA GLU A 56 -5.88 3.37 13.59
C GLU A 56 -5.45 3.79 12.18
N THR A 57 -4.24 3.43 11.77
CA THR A 57 -3.74 3.74 10.43
C THR A 57 -4.48 2.93 9.36
N ALA A 58 -4.78 1.67 9.62
CA ALA A 58 -5.60 0.81 8.76
C ALA A 58 -7.05 1.34 8.67
N ARG A 59 -7.63 1.82 9.78
CA ARG A 59 -8.95 2.46 9.79
C ARG A 59 -8.99 3.69 8.88
N LYS A 60 -8.00 4.58 9.01
CA LYS A 60 -7.87 5.76 8.11
C LYS A 60 -7.72 5.35 6.64
N ALA A 61 -6.96 4.30 6.37
CA ALA A 61 -6.78 3.76 5.03
C ALA A 61 -8.10 3.23 4.45
N LEU A 62 -8.88 2.49 5.24
CA LEU A 62 -10.19 1.96 4.84
C LEU A 62 -11.20 3.08 4.58
N ILE A 63 -11.25 4.12 5.43
CA ILE A 63 -12.10 5.30 5.21
C ILE A 63 -11.70 6.00 3.90
N LYS A 64 -10.40 6.22 3.67
CA LYS A 64 -9.89 6.82 2.41
C LYS A 64 -10.27 5.97 1.19
N ALA A 65 -10.32 4.66 1.34
CA ALA A 65 -10.72 3.72 0.30
C ALA A 65 -12.24 3.54 0.16
N GLY A 66 -13.06 4.19 1.00
CA GLY A 66 -14.51 4.01 1.02
C GLY A 66 -14.97 2.61 1.47
N ARG A 67 -14.13 1.90 2.23
CA ARG A 67 -14.36 0.52 2.70
C ARG A 67 -14.59 0.45 4.21
N GLU A 68 -15.46 1.32 4.70
CA GLU A 68 -15.83 1.38 6.11
C GLU A 68 -16.52 0.09 6.59
N ASP A 69 -17.13 -0.67 5.67
CA ASP A 69 -17.70 -2.00 5.90
C ASP A 69 -16.69 -2.98 6.50
N LEU A 70 -15.40 -2.81 6.21
CA LEU A 70 -14.34 -3.69 6.68
C LEU A 70 -13.76 -3.31 8.05
N ILE A 71 -14.15 -2.16 8.62
CA ILE A 71 -13.58 -1.67 9.89
C ILE A 71 -13.87 -2.64 11.05
N PHE A 72 -15.01 -3.34 11.00
CA PHE A 72 -15.37 -4.35 12.01
C PHE A 72 -14.29 -5.44 12.18
N PHE A 73 -13.62 -5.84 11.09
CA PHE A 73 -12.55 -6.84 11.12
C PHE A 73 -11.26 -6.34 11.78
N LEU A 74 -11.08 -5.04 12.01
CA LEU A 74 -9.91 -4.50 12.70
C LEU A 74 -10.02 -4.63 14.23
N ILE A 75 -11.24 -4.77 14.75
CA ILE A 75 -11.56 -4.73 16.19
C ILE A 75 -11.64 -6.13 16.79
N THR A 76 -11.94 -7.12 15.95
CA THR A 76 -12.00 -8.55 16.31
C THR A 76 -10.59 -9.12 16.38
#